data_AF-A0A7V5SLP6-F1
#
_entry.id   AF-A0A7V5SLP6-F1
#
_cell.length_a   1.000
_cell.length_b   1.000
_cell.length_c   1.000
_cell.angle_alpha   90.00
_cell.angle_beta   90.00
_cell.angle_gamma   90.00
#
_symmetry.space_group_name_H-M   'P 1'
#
loop_
_entity.id
_entity.type
_entity.pdbx_description
1 polymer ?
#
loop_
_entity_poly.entity_id
_entity_poly.type
_entity_poly.pdbx_seq_one_letter_code
_entity_poly.pdbx_strand_id
1 'polypeptide(L)'
;MPSAGKFRRWRRRWVLLGAVLVALLFALFSRYGVLTRWRIEQRYRAQQQHYERLQAEVDSLRQLLHRLRTRPAVEIERLARERYGMVRPGETLYVVSESTAVLDARGR
;
A
#
# COMPACT_ATOMS: atom_id res chain seq x y z
N MET A 1 67.36 5.49 23.51
CA MET A 1 67.03 4.98 22.15
C MET A 1 65.71 4.22 22.21
N PRO A 2 64.59 4.70 21.63
CA PRO A 2 63.30 4.01 21.73
C PRO A 2 63.25 2.80 20.78
N SER A 3 62.93 1.64 21.37
CA SER A 3 62.86 0.33 20.75
C SER A 3 61.95 0.26 19.51
N ALA A 4 62.50 -0.22 18.39
CA ALA A 4 61.84 -0.40 17.09
C ALA A 4 60.67 -1.42 17.06
N GLY A 5 60.34 -2.06 18.19
CA GLY A 5 59.33 -3.11 18.27
C GLY A 5 57.87 -2.60 18.38
N LYS A 6 57.65 -1.35 18.80
CA LYS A 6 56.29 -0.80 19.01
C LYS A 6 55.63 -0.38 17.69
N PHE A 7 56.40 0.26 16.79
CA PHE A 7 55.92 0.71 15.48
C PHE A 7 55.44 -0.43 14.58
N ARG A 8 56.14 -1.58 14.58
CA ARG A 8 55.76 -2.75 13.77
C ARG A 8 54.44 -3.38 14.23
N ARG A 9 54.21 -3.44 15.55
CA ARG A 9 52.95 -3.94 16.13
C ARG A 9 51.78 -2.99 15.88
N TRP A 10 52.03 -1.68 15.90
CA TRP A 10 50.98 -0.70 15.60
C TRP A 10 50.59 -0.75 14.12
N ARG A 11 51.57 -0.78 13.20
CA ARG A 11 51.31 -0.92 11.76
C ARG A 11 50.54 -2.21 11.43
N ARG A 12 50.87 -3.33 12.08
CA ARG A 12 50.17 -4.61 11.89
C ARG A 12 48.70 -4.56 12.38
N ARG A 13 48.41 -3.85 13.46
CA ARG A 13 47.03 -3.65 13.95
C ARG A 13 46.20 -2.82 12.97
N TRP A 14 46.76 -1.75 12.40
CA TRP A 14 46.08 -0.94 11.39
C TRP A 14 45.81 -1.72 10.10
N VAL A 15 46.75 -2.56 9.67
CA VAL A 15 46.55 -3.45 8.51
C VAL A 15 45.43 -4.46 8.77
N LEU A 16 45.39 -5.07 9.96
CA LEU A 16 44.32 -6.00 10.34
C LEU A 16 42.95 -5.30 10.40
N LEU A 17 42.89 -4.10 10.99
CA LEU A 17 41.66 -3.30 11.02
C LEU A 17 41.18 -2.94 9.62
N GLY A 18 42.08 -2.52 8.73
CA GLY A 18 41.76 -2.26 7.33
C GLY A 18 41.23 -3.50 6.60
N ALA A 19 41.86 -4.66 6.81
CA ALA A 19 41.41 -5.92 6.21
C ALA A 19 40.02 -6.35 6.69
N VAL A 20 39.73 -6.20 7.99
CA VAL A 20 38.39 -6.48 8.54
C VAL A 20 37.35 -5.51 7.98
N LEU A 21 37.68 -4.22 7.87
CA LEU A 21 36.78 -3.23 7.29
C LEU A 21 36.46 -3.55 5.83
N VAL A 22 37.47 -3.90 5.02
CA VAL A 22 37.28 -4.30 3.62
C VAL A 22 36.44 -5.57 3.52
N ALA A 23 36.66 -6.57 4.39
CA ALA A 23 35.84 -7.78 4.42
C ALA A 23 34.38 -7.49 4.77
N LEU A 24 34.12 -6.60 5.74
CA LEU A 24 32.77 -6.16 6.10
C LEU A 24 32.09 -5.41 4.95
N LEU A 25 32.80 -4.48 4.30
CA LEU A 25 32.28 -3.77 3.13
C LEU A 25 31.98 -4.75 1.99
N PHE A 26 32.86 -5.74 1.74
CA PHE A 26 32.62 -6.76 0.74
C PHE A 26 31.39 -7.61 1.10
N ALA A 27 31.22 -8.01 2.36
CA ALA A 27 30.03 -8.74 2.80
C ALA A 27 28.73 -7.93 2.67
N LEU A 28 28.79 -6.61 2.85
CA LEU A 28 27.62 -5.73 2.74
C LEU A 28 27.27 -5.40 1.27
N PHE A 29 28.28 -5.10 0.46
CA PHE A 29 28.13 -4.60 -0.91
C PHE A 29 28.30 -5.67 -2.00
N SER A 30 28.68 -6.90 -1.66
CA SER A 30 28.77 -7.98 -2.64
C SER A 30 27.39 -8.35 -3.21
N ARG A 31 27.41 -9.05 -4.35
CA ARG A 31 26.24 -9.52 -5.09
C ARG A 31 25.30 -10.39 -4.25
N TYR A 32 25.82 -11.03 -3.20
CA TYR A 32 25.07 -11.83 -2.21
C TYR A 32 24.93 -11.15 -0.84
N GLY A 33 25.29 -9.86 -0.75
CA GLY A 33 25.24 -9.11 0.50
C GLY A 33 23.83 -8.95 1.04
N VAL A 34 23.74 -8.77 2.36
CA VAL A 34 22.48 -8.67 3.11
C VAL A 34 21.59 -7.54 2.57
N LEU A 35 22.20 -6.44 2.10
CA LEU A 35 21.50 -5.31 1.49
C LEU A 35 20.74 -5.70 0.22
N THR A 36 21.34 -6.54 -0.62
CA THR A 36 20.72 -7.01 -1.87
C THR A 36 19.51 -7.87 -1.57
N ARG A 37 19.62 -8.76 -0.57
CA ARG A 37 18.48 -9.60 -0.15
C ARG A 37 17.33 -8.75 0.40
N TRP A 38 17.63 -7.76 1.23
CA TRP A 38 16.61 -6.86 1.78
C TRP A 38 15.90 -6.04 0.69
N ARG A 39 16.65 -5.54 -0.31
CA ARG A 39 16.09 -4.79 -1.43
C ARG A 39 15.21 -5.65 -2.33
N ILE A 40 15.60 -6.90 -2.58
CA ILE A 40 14.79 -7.85 -3.36
C ILE A 40 13.50 -8.19 -2.61
N GLU A 41 13.58 -8.46 -1.31
CA GLU A 41 12.42 -8.75 -0.47
C GLU A 41 11.43 -7.57 -0.45
N GLN A 42 11.92 -6.33 -0.34
CA GLN A 42 11.04 -5.15 -0.41
C GLN A 42 10.36 -5.02 -1.77
N ARG A 43 11.09 -5.22 -2.87
CA ARG A 43 10.51 -5.18 -4.22
C ARG A 43 9.46 -6.27 -4.41
N TYR A 44 9.75 -7.48 -3.95
CA TYR A 44 8.83 -8.61 -3.99
C TYR A 44 7.56 -8.30 -3.20
N ARG A 45 7.67 -7.81 -1.97
CA ARG A 45 6.51 -7.41 -1.15
C ARG A 45 5.68 -6.31 -1.80
N ALA A 46 6.32 -5.28 -2.36
CA ALA A 46 5.60 -4.22 -3.06
C ALA A 46 4.83 -4.78 -4.27
N GLN A 47 5.49 -5.59 -5.11
CA GLN A 47 4.83 -6.22 -6.25
C GLN A 47 3.70 -7.16 -5.84
N GLN A 48 3.88 -7.92 -4.75
CA GLN A 48 2.86 -8.80 -4.21
C GLN A 48 1.63 -8.02 -3.74
N GLN A 49 1.82 -6.90 -3.04
CA GLN A 49 0.72 -6.03 -2.64
C GLN A 49 0.00 -5.41 -3.85
N HIS A 50 0.72 -5.04 -4.91
CA HIS A 50 0.10 -4.57 -6.14
C HIS A 50 -0.73 -5.66 -6.80
N TYR A 51 -0.20 -6.89 -6.86
CA TYR A 51 -0.90 -8.04 -7.41
C TYR A 51 -2.19 -8.34 -6.64
N GLU A 52 -2.14 -8.38 -5.31
CA GLU A 52 -3.31 -8.62 -4.46
C GLU A 52 -4.39 -7.55 -4.64
N ARG A 53 -4.01 -6.28 -4.74
CA ARG A 53 -4.96 -5.19 -5.02
C ARG A 53 -5.63 -5.35 -6.38
N LEU A 54 -4.85 -5.67 -7.42
CA LEU A 54 -5.37 -5.86 -8.76
C LEU A 54 -6.31 -7.07 -8.83
N GLN A 55 -5.97 -8.15 -8.12
CA GLN A 55 -6.81 -9.34 -8.04
C GLN A 55 -8.15 -9.02 -7.38
N ALA A 56 -8.14 -8.28 -6.26
CA ALA A 56 -9.35 -7.85 -5.58
C ALA A 56 -10.23 -6.95 -6.48
N GLU A 57 -9.61 -6.05 -7.24
CA GLU A 57 -10.33 -5.21 -8.21
C GLU A 57 -10.98 -6.05 -9.32
N VAL A 58 -10.23 -6.99 -9.91
CA VAL A 58 -10.75 -7.92 -10.92
C VAL A 58 -11.93 -8.72 -10.39
N ASP A 59 -11.85 -9.23 -9.16
CA ASP A 59 -12.94 -10.00 -8.57
C ASP A 59 -14.17 -9.13 -8.29
N SER A 60 -13.99 -7.89 -7.84
CA SER A 60 -15.09 -6.94 -7.65
C SER A 60 -15.79 -6.61 -8.98
N LEU A 61 -15.04 -6.40 -10.06
CA LEU A 61 -15.56 -6.10 -11.38
C LEU A 61 -16.29 -7.30 -11.98
N ARG A 62 -15.78 -8.51 -11.76
CA ARG A 62 -16.46 -9.76 -12.16
C ARG A 62 -17.80 -9.93 -11.43
N GLN A 63 -17.84 -9.64 -10.13
CA GLN A 63 -19.09 -9.68 -9.37
C GLN A 63 -20.10 -8.66 -9.90
N LEU A 64 -19.66 -7.43 -10.17
CA LEU A 64 -20.52 -6.40 -10.77
C LEU A 64 -21.07 -6.86 -12.13
N LEU A 65 -20.21 -7.37 -13.01
CA LEU A 65 -20.62 -7.90 -14.31
C LEU A 65 -21.63 -9.04 -14.17
N HIS A 66 -21.42 -9.93 -13.20
CA HIS A 66 -22.35 -11.02 -12.93
C HIS A 66 -23.73 -10.52 -12.48
N ARG A 67 -23.77 -9.53 -11.57
CA ARG A 67 -25.03 -8.91 -11.14
C ARG A 67 -25.76 -8.23 -12.29
N LEU A 68 -25.04 -7.47 -13.11
CA LEU A 68 -25.60 -6.82 -14.31
C LEU A 68 -26.15 -7.84 -15.32
N ARG A 69 -25.50 -9.00 -15.49
CA ARG A 69 -25.97 -10.05 -16.41
C ARG A 69 -27.16 -10.83 -15.88
N THR A 70 -27.18 -11.12 -14.58
CA THR A 70 -28.23 -11.96 -13.97
C THR A 70 -29.49 -11.17 -13.64
N ARG A 71 -29.36 -9.91 -13.22
CA ARG A 71 -30.48 -9.04 -12.78
C ARG A 71 -30.33 -7.60 -13.29
N PRO A 72 -30.30 -7.40 -14.63
CA PRO A 72 -30.03 -6.09 -15.22
C PRO A 72 -31.01 -5.02 -14.76
N ALA A 73 -32.32 -5.30 -14.73
CA ALA A 73 -33.34 -4.34 -14.35
C ALA A 73 -33.17 -3.82 -12.91
N VAL A 74 -32.83 -4.71 -11.97
CA VAL A 74 -32.65 -4.37 -10.56
C VAL A 74 -31.41 -3.50 -10.35
N GLU A 75 -30.28 -3.85 -10.99
CA GLU A 75 -29.05 -3.05 -10.88
C GLU A 75 -29.16 -1.70 -11.59
N ILE A 76 -29.85 -1.64 -12.74
CA ILE A 76 -30.11 -0.37 -13.45
C ILE A 76 -31.01 0.54 -12.62
N GLU A 77 -32.08 0.01 -12.03
CA GLU A 77 -32.97 0.79 -11.16
C GLU A 77 -32.23 1.29 -9.91
N ARG A 78 -31.42 0.44 -9.29
CA ARG A 78 -30.58 0.83 -8.15
C ARG A 78 -29.63 1.95 -8.54
N LEU A 79 -28.94 1.84 -9.68
CA LEU A 79 -28.04 2.89 -10.17
C LEU A 79 -28.80 4.20 -10.49
N ALA A 80 -30.00 4.09 -11.08
CA ALA A 80 -30.85 5.23 -11.39
C ALA A 80 -31.28 5.98 -10.12
N ARG A 81 -31.62 5.25 -9.04
CA ARG A 81 -31.94 5.85 -7.74
C ARG A 81 -30.72 6.42 -7.03
N GLU A 82 -29.62 5.67 -6.95
CA GLU A 82 -28.41 6.07 -6.20
C GLU A 82 -27.64 7.23 -6.85
N ARG A 83 -27.45 7.19 -8.18
CA ARG A 83 -26.61 8.18 -8.89
C ARG A 83 -27.39 9.36 -9.44
N TYR A 84 -28.66 9.14 -9.78
CA TYR A 84 -29.46 10.12 -10.51
C TYR A 84 -30.74 10.53 -9.77
N GLY A 85 -31.05 9.92 -8.61
CA GLY A 85 -32.26 10.24 -7.84
C GLY A 85 -33.56 9.99 -8.61
N MET A 86 -33.53 9.15 -9.63
CA MET A 86 -34.70 8.88 -10.47
C MET A 86 -35.78 8.14 -9.67
N VAL A 87 -37.03 8.60 -9.80
CA VAL A 87 -38.21 7.96 -9.19
C VAL A 87 -39.20 7.55 -10.27
N ARG A 88 -39.93 6.46 -10.04
CA ARG A 88 -40.96 6.05 -11.00
C ARG A 88 -42.17 7.00 -10.93
N PRO A 89 -42.94 7.17 -12.02
CA PRO A 89 -44.20 7.90 -11.98
C PRO A 89 -45.12 7.35 -10.89
N GLY A 90 -45.52 8.19 -9.93
CA GLY A 90 -46.35 7.82 -8.78
C GLY A 90 -45.59 7.53 -7.48
N GLU A 91 -44.25 7.54 -7.48
CA GLU A 91 -43.42 7.45 -6.26
C GLU A 91 -43.14 8.85 -5.68
N THR A 92 -43.15 9.00 -4.36
CA THR A 92 -42.80 10.26 -3.67
C THR A 92 -41.37 10.19 -3.12
N LEU A 93 -40.50 11.11 -3.55
CA LEU A 93 -39.12 11.20 -3.06
C LEU A 93 -39.07 11.94 -1.72
N TYR A 94 -38.64 11.27 -0.66
CA TYR A 94 -38.35 11.91 0.63
C TYR A 94 -36.86 12.21 0.74
N VAL A 95 -36.48 13.49 0.62
CA VAL A 95 -35.10 13.95 0.87
C VAL A 95 -35.01 14.44 2.31
N VAL A 96 -34.30 13.69 3.15
CA VAL A 96 -34.01 14.11 4.53
C VAL A 96 -32.82 15.07 4.49
N SER A 97 -33.07 16.37 4.70
CA SER A 97 -32.01 17.35 4.90
C SER A 97 -31.84 17.62 6.40
N GLU A 98 -30.60 17.59 6.90
CA GLU A 98 -30.31 17.90 8.32
C GLU A 98 -30.71 19.33 8.71
N SER A 99 -30.93 20.21 7.73
CA SER A 99 -31.24 21.63 7.94
C SER A 99 -32.67 21.89 8.41
N THR A 100 -33.64 21.01 8.13
CA THR A 100 -35.05 21.24 8.50
C THR A 100 -35.38 20.88 9.95
N ALA A 101 -34.51 20.13 10.65
CA ALA A 101 -34.72 19.80 12.08
C ALA A 101 -34.59 21.02 13.01
N VAL A 102 -33.96 22.11 12.56
CA VAL A 102 -33.70 23.31 13.39
C VAL A 102 -34.79 24.37 13.26
N LEU A 103 -35.61 24.32 12.19
CA LEU A 103 -36.66 25.32 11.93
C LEU A 103 -38.00 24.99 12.61
N ASP A 104 -38.27 23.73 12.94
CA ASP A 104 -39.49 23.31 13.65
C ASP A 104 -39.39 23.53 15.18
N ALA A 105 -38.18 23.56 15.74
CA ALA A 105 -37.96 23.72 17.18
C ALA A 105 -37.96 25.19 17.68
N ARG A 106 -38.04 26.19 16.79
CA ARG A 106 -38.04 27.63 17.14
C ARG A 106 -39.38 28.35 16.93
N GLY A 107 -40.41 27.63 16.52
CA GLY A 107 -41.72 28.19 16.14
C GLY A 107 -42.87 27.93 17.13
N ARG A 108 -42.58 27.54 18.38
CA ARG A 108 -43.58 27.47 19.46
C ARG A 108 -43.18 28.32 20.65
#